data_AF-A0A257XP18-F1
#
_entry.id   AF-A0A257XP18-F1
#
_cell.length_a   1.000
_cell.length_b   1.000
_cell.length_c   1.000
_cell.angle_alpha   90.00
_cell.angle_beta   90.00
_cell.angle_gamma   90.00
#
_symmetry.space_group_name_H-M   'P 1'
#
loop_
_entity.id
_entity.type
_entity.pdbx_description
1 polymer ?
#
loop_
_entity_poly.entity_id
_entity_poly.type
_entity_poly.pdbx_seq_one_letter_code
_entity_poly.pdbx_strand_id
1 'polypeptide(L)'
;MPIRLHTQQSDFPAAFAAFLASKRETDADVAAVVAQIIADIRARGDDALIEISARLDRVDLAARGIRVTDAEIDAALASIPAETREALEFAKARIHSHHARQKPQDERYTDSVGVELGQRWTSVDAVGLYVPGGTAAYPSSVLMNAVPAKVAGVPRVVMVVPAPDGQIAPLVLAAARLAGVDEVYRVGGAQAVAALAYGTQTIAPVDKIVGPGNAYVAAAKRQVFGKVGIDMVAGPSEVLILADGEANPDWIAADLLAQAEHDTAAQSILVTDSPALAEQVERAVERMLATLPRAEIARASWRDHGAIILVDDLAAAVPLVDRVAPEHLEIHSVDAEALAARVRHAGAIFIGAYTPEAIGDYVGGTNHVLPTARSARFSSGL
;
A
#
# COMPACT_ATOMS: atom_id res chain seq x y z
N MET A 1 -19.89 10.84 12.86
CA MET A 1 -19.07 12.05 13.06
C MET A 1 -17.69 11.58 13.44
N PRO A 2 -16.63 12.25 12.96
CA PRO A 2 -15.26 11.86 13.27
C PRO A 2 -14.99 11.96 14.77
N ILE A 3 -14.00 11.21 15.24
CA ILE A 3 -13.50 11.27 16.60
C ILE A 3 -12.88 12.66 16.83
N ARG A 4 -13.18 13.30 17.97
CA ARG A 4 -12.55 14.58 18.35
C ARG A 4 -11.73 14.39 19.61
N LEU A 5 -10.48 14.82 19.55
CA LEU A 5 -9.56 14.84 20.69
C LEU A 5 -8.98 16.24 20.83
N HIS A 6 -8.84 16.72 22.06
CA HIS A 6 -8.18 18.01 22.32
C HIS A 6 -7.15 17.84 23.42
N THR A 7 -5.90 18.21 23.11
CA THR A 7 -4.75 18.04 24.03
C THR A 7 -4.90 18.69 25.40
N GLN A 8 -5.72 19.74 25.53
CA GLN A 8 -6.01 20.41 26.80
C GLN A 8 -6.97 19.62 27.71
N GLN A 9 -7.65 18.60 27.20
CA GLN A 9 -8.57 17.80 28.00
C GLN A 9 -7.79 16.86 28.92
N SER A 10 -8.23 16.75 30.18
CA SER A 10 -7.54 15.94 31.19
C SER A 10 -7.55 14.44 30.88
N ASP A 11 -8.52 13.96 30.09
CA ASP A 11 -8.63 12.58 29.62
C ASP A 11 -7.94 12.32 28.28
N PHE A 12 -7.35 13.34 27.63
CA PHE A 12 -6.69 13.23 26.33
C PHE A 12 -5.66 12.08 26.27
N PRO A 13 -4.75 11.90 27.25
CA PRO A 13 -3.77 10.80 27.17
C PRO A 13 -4.42 9.42 27.07
N ALA A 14 -5.51 9.19 27.80
CA ALA A 14 -6.25 7.94 27.79
C ALA A 14 -7.07 7.78 26.50
N ALA A 15 -7.78 8.83 26.09
CA ALA A 15 -8.57 8.84 24.85
C ALA A 15 -7.69 8.63 23.61
N PHE A 16 -6.53 9.30 23.54
CA PHE A 16 -5.57 9.12 22.46
C PHE A 16 -4.95 7.72 22.48
N ALA A 17 -4.62 7.16 23.65
CA ALA A 17 -4.16 5.78 23.73
C ALA A 17 -5.22 4.77 23.24
N ALA A 18 -6.49 4.98 23.59
CA ALA A 18 -7.61 4.15 23.11
C ALA A 18 -7.80 4.30 21.59
N PHE A 19 -7.70 5.51 21.06
CA PHE A 19 -7.73 5.79 19.62
C PHE A 19 -6.65 4.99 18.87
N LEU A 20 -5.39 5.05 19.34
CA LEU A 20 -4.29 4.30 18.75
C LEU A 20 -4.43 2.78 18.88
N ALA A 21 -5.11 2.30 19.92
CA ALA A 21 -5.32 0.89 20.21
C ALA A 21 -6.59 0.30 19.56
N SER A 22 -7.41 1.13 18.90
CA SER A 22 -8.60 0.67 18.18
C SER A 22 -8.17 -0.38 17.16
N LYS A 23 -8.57 -1.65 17.41
CA LYS A 23 -8.16 -2.77 16.56
C LYS A 23 -8.79 -2.60 15.19
N ARG A 24 -7.93 -2.64 14.17
CA ARG A 24 -8.35 -2.63 12.76
C ARG A 24 -7.91 -3.91 12.01
N GLU A 25 -7.41 -4.93 12.73
CA GLU A 25 -6.84 -6.17 12.16
C GLU A 25 -7.50 -7.48 12.64
N THR A 26 -7.34 -8.49 11.77
CA THR A 26 -7.89 -9.86 11.67
C THR A 26 -8.36 -10.58 12.92
N ASP A 27 -9.60 -11.07 12.84
CA ASP A 27 -10.19 -12.07 13.74
C ASP A 27 -9.41 -13.39 13.72
N ALA A 28 -9.36 -14.07 14.87
CA ALA A 28 -8.71 -15.38 15.03
C ALA A 28 -9.21 -16.43 14.02
N ASP A 29 -10.45 -16.26 13.55
CA ASP A 29 -11.09 -17.12 12.55
C ASP A 29 -10.38 -17.08 11.18
N VAL A 30 -9.81 -15.93 10.78
CA VAL A 30 -9.11 -15.80 9.49
C VAL A 30 -7.83 -16.64 9.46
N ALA A 31 -7.09 -16.69 10.57
CA ALA A 31 -5.81 -17.40 10.61
C ALA A 31 -5.96 -18.91 10.38
N ALA A 32 -6.97 -19.53 10.98
CA ALA A 32 -7.24 -20.96 10.83
C ALA A 32 -7.68 -21.32 9.40
N VAL A 33 -8.55 -20.49 8.79
CA VAL A 33 -8.98 -20.66 7.40
C VAL A 33 -7.79 -20.57 6.44
N VAL A 34 -6.92 -19.57 6.64
CA VAL A 34 -5.71 -19.39 5.82
C VAL A 34 -4.74 -20.56 5.97
N ALA A 35 -4.57 -21.09 7.18
CA ALA A 35 -3.72 -22.26 7.41
C ALA A 35 -4.21 -23.49 6.62
N GLN A 36 -5.53 -23.70 6.57
CA GLN A 36 -6.13 -24.77 5.77
C GLN A 36 -5.92 -24.54 4.27
N ILE A 37 -6.12 -23.31 3.76
CA ILE A 37 -5.87 -22.98 2.36
C ILE A 37 -4.40 -23.26 1.99
N ILE A 38 -3.46 -22.85 2.84
CA ILE A 38 -2.03 -23.12 2.61
C ILE A 38 -1.76 -24.62 2.59
N ALA A 39 -2.34 -25.39 3.52
CA ALA A 39 -2.17 -26.84 3.55
C ALA A 39 -2.70 -27.51 2.27
N ASP A 40 -3.87 -27.08 1.78
CA ASP A 40 -4.48 -27.62 0.56
C ASP A 40 -3.63 -27.34 -0.67
N ILE A 41 -3.12 -26.12 -0.82
CA ILE A 41 -2.24 -25.74 -1.93
C ILE A 41 -0.94 -26.55 -1.91
N ARG A 42 -0.35 -26.76 -0.72
CA ARG A 42 0.85 -27.60 -0.59
C ARG A 42 0.60 -29.06 -0.95
N ALA A 43 -0.58 -29.59 -0.65
CA ALA A 43 -0.91 -30.99 -0.87
C ALA A 43 -1.34 -31.27 -2.31
N ARG A 44 -2.09 -30.35 -2.94
CA ARG A 44 -2.78 -30.59 -4.22
C ARG A 44 -2.35 -29.66 -5.36
N GLY A 45 -1.61 -28.59 -5.07
CA GLY A 45 -1.13 -27.65 -6.08
C GLY A 45 -2.26 -27.01 -6.89
N ASP A 46 -2.15 -27.06 -8.21
CA ASP A 46 -3.07 -26.46 -9.17
C ASP A 46 -4.53 -26.90 -8.96
N ASP A 47 -4.78 -28.15 -8.55
CA ASP A 47 -6.14 -28.65 -8.32
C ASP A 47 -6.85 -27.85 -7.22
N ALA A 48 -6.16 -27.60 -6.09
CA ALA A 48 -6.71 -26.77 -5.01
C ALA A 48 -6.86 -25.30 -5.44
N LEU A 49 -5.91 -24.82 -6.25
CA LEU A 49 -5.90 -23.44 -6.74
C LEU A 49 -7.08 -23.17 -7.68
N ILE A 50 -7.37 -24.09 -8.61
CA ILE A 50 -8.54 -24.06 -9.50
C ILE A 50 -9.84 -24.11 -8.69
N GLU A 51 -9.95 -25.04 -7.73
CA GLU A 51 -11.14 -25.21 -6.90
C GLU A 51 -11.46 -23.94 -6.09
N ILE A 52 -10.46 -23.37 -5.44
CA ILE A 52 -10.63 -22.17 -4.61
C ILE A 52 -10.97 -20.95 -5.48
N SER A 53 -10.31 -20.77 -6.63
CA SER A 53 -10.63 -19.69 -7.56
C SER A 53 -12.03 -19.82 -8.17
N ALA A 54 -12.51 -21.04 -8.48
CA ALA A 54 -13.89 -21.23 -8.91
C ALA A 54 -14.90 -20.80 -7.83
N ARG A 55 -14.60 -21.03 -6.55
CA ARG A 55 -15.47 -20.67 -5.43
C ARG A 55 -15.44 -19.19 -5.09
N LEU A 56 -14.26 -18.58 -5.02
CA LEU A 56 -14.08 -17.20 -4.55
C LEU A 56 -14.18 -16.18 -5.69
N ASP A 57 -13.54 -16.48 -6.82
CA ASP A 57 -13.45 -15.60 -7.98
C ASP A 57 -14.47 -15.97 -9.07
N ARG A 58 -15.25 -17.04 -8.91
CA ARG A 58 -16.29 -17.47 -9.87
C ARG A 58 -15.74 -17.68 -11.30
N VAL A 59 -14.51 -18.20 -11.38
CA VAL A 59 -13.78 -18.42 -12.64
C VAL A 59 -13.34 -19.89 -12.77
N ASP A 60 -13.59 -20.48 -13.94
CA ASP A 60 -13.09 -21.82 -14.29
C ASP A 60 -11.68 -21.71 -14.89
N LEU A 61 -10.67 -21.86 -14.03
CA LEU A 61 -9.26 -21.85 -14.45
C LEU A 61 -8.84 -23.15 -15.15
N ALA A 62 -9.58 -24.24 -15.03
CA ALA A 62 -9.29 -25.47 -15.79
C ALA A 62 -9.56 -25.25 -17.28
N ALA A 63 -10.66 -24.57 -17.61
CA ALA A 63 -10.99 -24.21 -18.99
C ALA A 63 -10.17 -23.01 -19.49
N ARG A 64 -9.97 -21.99 -18.64
CA ARG A 64 -9.35 -20.72 -19.04
C ARG A 64 -7.83 -20.69 -18.98
N GLY A 65 -7.23 -21.54 -18.15
CA GLY A 65 -5.81 -21.52 -17.83
C GLY A 65 -5.45 -20.54 -16.70
N ILE A 66 -4.54 -20.99 -15.83
CA ILE A 66 -4.04 -20.21 -14.68
C ILE A 66 -3.18 -19.03 -15.15
N ARG A 67 -2.30 -19.24 -16.14
CA ARG A 67 -1.39 -18.22 -16.68
C ARG A 67 -2.09 -17.32 -17.71
N VAL A 68 -1.92 -16.01 -17.59
CA VAL A 68 -2.33 -15.04 -18.61
C VAL A 68 -1.37 -15.11 -19.78
N THR A 69 -1.91 -15.19 -20.99
CA THR A 69 -1.09 -15.31 -22.21
C THR A 69 -0.51 -13.96 -22.61
N ASP A 70 0.62 -13.96 -23.32
CA ASP A 70 1.18 -12.72 -23.87
C ASP A 70 0.22 -12.00 -24.80
N ALA A 71 -0.56 -12.76 -25.59
CA ALA A 71 -1.57 -12.20 -26.48
C ALA A 71 -2.67 -11.44 -25.72
N GLU A 72 -3.11 -11.93 -24.56
CA GLU A 72 -4.08 -11.22 -23.72
C GLU A 72 -3.49 -9.96 -23.10
N ILE A 73 -2.23 -10.01 -22.67
CA ILE A 73 -1.51 -8.85 -22.12
C ILE A 73 -1.32 -7.77 -23.21
N ASP A 74 -0.92 -8.17 -24.41
CA ASP A 74 -0.69 -7.25 -25.52
C ASP A 74 -2.00 -6.65 -26.03
N ALA A 75 -3.08 -7.45 -26.07
CA ALA A 75 -4.42 -6.95 -26.37
C ALA A 75 -4.90 -5.94 -25.31
N ALA A 76 -4.62 -6.19 -24.03
CA ALA A 76 -4.95 -5.24 -22.96
C ALA A 76 -4.18 -3.92 -23.12
N LEU A 77 -2.87 -3.98 -23.38
CA LEU A 77 -2.06 -2.79 -23.66
C LEU A 77 -2.52 -2.02 -24.92
N ALA A 78 -2.96 -2.72 -25.97
CA ALA A 78 -3.50 -2.09 -27.17
C ALA A 78 -4.89 -1.46 -26.95
N SER A 79 -5.64 -1.93 -25.94
CA SER A 79 -7.01 -1.46 -25.69
C SER A 79 -7.09 -0.17 -24.88
N ILE A 80 -6.02 0.23 -24.18
CA ILE A 80 -6.04 1.41 -23.32
C ILE A 80 -5.86 2.71 -24.14
N PRO A 81 -6.48 3.83 -23.72
CA PRO A 81 -6.29 5.12 -24.39
C PRO A 81 -4.81 5.55 -24.41
N ALA A 82 -4.40 6.22 -25.48
CA ALA A 82 -3.01 6.68 -25.64
C ALA A 82 -2.56 7.59 -24.48
N GLU A 83 -3.41 8.54 -24.07
CA GLU A 83 -3.14 9.42 -22.93
C GLU A 83 -2.95 8.64 -21.61
N THR A 84 -3.75 7.60 -21.37
CA THR A 84 -3.59 6.75 -20.19
C THR A 84 -2.28 5.95 -20.24
N ARG A 85 -1.91 5.47 -21.42
CA ARG A 85 -0.61 4.80 -21.62
C ARG A 85 0.55 5.76 -21.35
N GLU A 86 0.50 6.97 -21.89
CA GLU A 86 1.52 8.00 -21.66
C GLU A 86 1.64 8.36 -20.17
N ALA A 87 0.51 8.45 -19.44
CA ALA A 87 0.53 8.66 -18.00
C ALA A 87 1.20 7.50 -17.23
N LEU A 88 0.95 6.24 -17.60
CA LEU A 88 1.62 5.08 -17.01
C LEU A 88 3.11 5.04 -17.33
N GLU A 89 3.50 5.38 -18.56
CA GLU A 89 4.91 5.46 -18.97
C GLU A 89 5.63 6.61 -18.23
N PHE A 90 4.97 7.75 -18.03
CA PHE A 90 5.48 8.86 -17.23
C PHE A 90 5.68 8.47 -15.76
N ALA A 91 4.66 7.84 -15.14
CA ALA A 91 4.76 7.31 -13.77
C ALA A 91 5.92 6.33 -13.64
N LYS A 92 6.00 5.33 -14.53
CA LYS A 92 7.08 4.35 -14.57
C LYS A 92 8.46 5.02 -14.64
N ALA A 93 8.63 6.01 -15.52
CA ALA A 93 9.91 6.69 -15.70
C ALA A 93 10.36 7.41 -14.42
N ARG A 94 9.43 8.04 -13.71
CA ARG A 94 9.71 8.73 -12.44
C ARG A 94 10.03 7.76 -11.31
N ILE A 95 9.26 6.67 -11.18
CA ILE A 95 9.52 5.59 -10.21
C ILE A 95 10.89 4.97 -10.45
N HIS A 96 11.22 4.65 -11.71
CA HIS A 96 12.52 4.10 -12.07
C HIS A 96 13.66 5.06 -11.72
N SER A 97 13.53 6.35 -12.07
CA SER A 97 14.53 7.37 -11.79
C SER A 97 14.83 7.50 -10.29
N HIS A 98 13.79 7.48 -9.46
CA HIS A 98 13.93 7.54 -8.01
C HIS A 98 14.66 6.31 -7.46
N HIS A 99 14.16 5.10 -7.73
CA HIS A 99 14.71 3.86 -7.17
C HIS A 99 16.11 3.54 -7.70
N ALA A 100 16.45 3.95 -8.93
CA ALA A 100 17.80 3.78 -9.47
C ALA A 100 18.88 4.51 -8.64
N ARG A 101 18.53 5.60 -7.96
CA ARG A 101 19.43 6.37 -7.08
C ARG A 101 19.69 5.66 -5.75
N GLN A 102 18.84 4.72 -5.37
CA GLN A 102 18.90 3.99 -4.10
C GLN A 102 19.69 2.67 -4.22
N LYS A 103 20.23 2.33 -5.40
CA LYS A 103 21.04 1.11 -5.57
C LYS A 103 22.22 1.12 -4.60
N PRO A 104 22.38 0.07 -3.77
CA PRO A 104 23.51 -0.03 -2.87
C PRO A 104 24.80 -0.25 -3.66
N GLN A 105 25.92 0.18 -3.08
CA GLN A 105 27.25 -0.08 -3.62
C GLN A 105 27.92 -1.19 -2.83
N ASP A 106 28.62 -2.07 -3.52
CA ASP A 106 29.51 -3.02 -2.88
C ASP A 106 30.63 -2.27 -2.16
N GLU A 107 31.03 -2.77 -1.00
CA GLU A 107 32.11 -2.18 -0.21
C GLU A 107 33.10 -3.26 0.20
N ARG A 108 34.39 -2.94 0.12
CA ARG A 108 35.49 -3.75 0.65
C ARG A 108 36.52 -2.84 1.29
N TYR A 109 37.00 -3.22 2.46
CA TYR A 109 38.02 -2.47 3.18
C TYR A 109 38.90 -3.39 4.01
N THR A 110 40.07 -2.88 4.41
CA THR A 110 40.96 -3.54 5.38
C THR A 110 40.94 -2.74 6.66
N ASP A 111 40.68 -3.40 7.78
CA ASP A 111 40.66 -2.73 9.08
C ASP A 111 42.08 -2.43 9.61
N SER A 112 42.15 -1.80 10.78
CA SER A 112 43.43 -1.41 11.40
C SER A 112 44.30 -2.58 11.84
N VAL A 113 43.77 -3.80 11.90
CA VAL A 113 44.52 -5.01 12.23
C VAL A 113 44.84 -5.88 11.01
N GLY A 114 44.52 -5.39 9.81
CA GLY A 114 44.87 -6.04 8.54
C GLY A 114 43.84 -7.06 8.03
N VAL A 115 42.64 -7.13 8.61
CA VAL A 115 41.58 -8.03 8.14
C VAL A 115 40.81 -7.38 7.00
N GLU A 116 40.68 -8.10 5.88
CA GLU A 116 39.80 -7.70 4.77
C GLU A 116 38.35 -8.06 5.09
N LEU A 117 37.47 -7.07 4.99
CA LEU A 117 36.04 -7.16 5.21
C LEU A 117 35.31 -6.62 3.99
N GLY A 118 34.11 -7.13 3.72
CA GLY A 118 33.33 -6.64 2.59
C GLY A 118 31.86 -7.03 2.62
N GLN A 119 31.09 -6.28 1.84
CA GLN A 119 29.66 -6.45 1.62
C GLN A 119 29.42 -6.42 0.11
N ARG A 120 28.68 -7.41 -0.39
CA ARG A 120 28.26 -7.48 -1.79
C ARG A 120 26.75 -7.59 -1.87
N TRP A 121 26.15 -6.78 -2.73
CA TRP A 121 24.71 -6.77 -2.96
C TRP A 121 24.37 -7.51 -4.26
N THR A 122 23.42 -8.44 -4.19
CA THR A 122 22.83 -9.12 -5.35
C THR A 122 21.32 -9.14 -5.21
N SER A 123 20.60 -9.13 -6.33
CA SER A 123 19.14 -9.30 -6.33
C SER A 123 18.74 -10.68 -5.80
N VAL A 124 17.48 -10.81 -5.41
CA VAL A 124 16.83 -12.13 -5.29
C VAL A 124 16.62 -12.71 -6.69
N ASP A 125 16.57 -14.04 -6.80
CA ASP A 125 16.42 -14.72 -8.09
C ASP A 125 14.97 -14.60 -8.61
N ALA A 126 13.98 -14.70 -7.73
CA ALA A 126 12.58 -14.51 -8.10
C ALA A 126 11.76 -13.75 -7.05
N VAL A 127 10.87 -12.87 -7.52
CA VAL A 127 9.90 -12.15 -6.68
C VAL A 127 8.47 -12.35 -7.18
N GLY A 128 7.54 -12.54 -6.25
CA GLY A 128 6.11 -12.57 -6.50
C GLY A 128 5.45 -11.27 -6.06
N LEU A 129 4.68 -10.64 -6.94
CA LEU A 129 3.93 -9.43 -6.70
C LEU A 129 2.46 -9.80 -6.56
N TYR A 130 1.88 -9.57 -5.38
CA TYR A 130 0.45 -9.67 -5.18
C TYR A 130 -0.22 -8.36 -5.57
N VAL A 131 -1.17 -8.41 -6.49
CA VAL A 131 -1.94 -7.25 -6.93
C VAL A 131 -3.43 -7.50 -6.68
N PRO A 132 -4.12 -6.67 -5.88
CA PRO A 132 -5.56 -6.77 -5.72
C PRO A 132 -6.32 -6.66 -7.04
N GLY A 133 -7.45 -7.36 -7.16
CA GLY A 133 -8.32 -7.32 -8.34
C GLY A 133 -9.71 -6.76 -8.03
N GLY A 134 -10.64 -6.88 -8.99
CA GLY A 134 -12.01 -6.37 -8.85
C GLY A 134 -12.05 -4.83 -8.82
N THR A 135 -12.74 -4.26 -7.84
CA THR A 135 -12.87 -2.80 -7.67
C THR A 135 -11.61 -2.11 -7.16
N ALA A 136 -10.61 -2.88 -6.70
CA ALA A 136 -9.31 -2.39 -6.23
C ALA A 136 -8.18 -2.67 -7.25
N ALA A 137 -8.51 -2.72 -8.55
CA ALA A 137 -7.55 -3.02 -9.61
C ALA A 137 -6.70 -1.79 -9.98
N TYR A 138 -5.60 -1.60 -9.24
CA TYR A 138 -4.74 -0.42 -9.39
C TYR A 138 -3.50 -0.68 -10.26
N PRO A 139 -3.38 -0.07 -11.45
CA PRO A 139 -2.18 -0.17 -12.27
C PRO A 139 -0.96 0.50 -11.62
N SER A 140 -1.17 1.52 -10.78
CA SER A 140 -0.10 2.17 -10.00
C SER A 140 0.61 1.17 -9.09
N SER A 141 -0.13 0.33 -8.36
CA SER A 141 0.45 -0.69 -7.49
C SER A 141 1.27 -1.73 -8.26
N VAL A 142 0.93 -2.02 -9.51
CA VAL A 142 1.77 -2.85 -10.37
C VAL A 142 3.12 -2.18 -10.61
N LEU A 143 3.12 -0.90 -11.01
CA LEU A 143 4.36 -0.15 -11.26
C LEU A 143 5.22 -0.05 -9.99
N MET A 144 4.60 0.28 -8.85
CA MET A 144 5.28 0.48 -7.57
C MET A 144 5.90 -0.81 -7.01
N ASN A 145 5.33 -1.98 -7.31
CA ASN A 145 5.92 -3.27 -6.93
C ASN A 145 6.96 -3.77 -7.94
N ALA A 146 6.69 -3.64 -9.25
CA ALA A 146 7.50 -4.25 -10.30
C ALA A 146 8.73 -3.43 -10.68
N VAL A 147 8.62 -2.10 -10.74
CA VAL A 147 9.72 -1.23 -11.19
C VAL A 147 10.94 -1.33 -10.27
N PRO A 148 10.81 -1.29 -8.93
CA PRO A 148 11.96 -1.48 -8.03
C PRO A 148 12.64 -2.86 -8.20
N ALA A 149 11.85 -3.92 -8.41
CA ALA A 149 12.39 -5.25 -8.68
C ALA A 149 13.24 -5.28 -9.96
N LYS A 150 12.78 -4.62 -11.03
CA LYS A 150 13.55 -4.50 -12.27
C LYS A 150 14.77 -3.60 -12.12
N VAL A 151 14.67 -2.51 -11.36
CA VAL A 151 15.83 -1.68 -11.01
C VAL A 151 16.87 -2.52 -10.27
N ALA A 152 16.46 -3.31 -9.28
CA ALA A 152 17.34 -4.21 -8.51
C ALA A 152 17.98 -5.31 -9.36
N GLY A 153 17.42 -5.63 -10.54
CA GLY A 153 17.93 -6.67 -11.43
C GLY A 153 17.40 -8.07 -11.09
N VAL A 154 16.17 -8.17 -10.58
CA VAL A 154 15.51 -9.47 -10.36
C VAL A 154 15.21 -10.13 -11.71
N PRO A 155 15.74 -11.35 -11.98
CA PRO A 155 15.60 -11.98 -13.28
C PRO A 155 14.21 -12.56 -13.54
N ARG A 156 13.46 -12.96 -12.50
CA ARG A 156 12.08 -13.46 -12.62
C ARG A 156 11.11 -12.70 -11.72
N VAL A 157 10.23 -11.92 -12.32
CA VAL A 157 9.17 -11.14 -11.65
C VAL A 157 7.81 -11.73 -12.02
N VAL A 158 7.14 -12.31 -11.03
CA VAL A 158 5.84 -12.95 -11.17
C VAL A 158 4.76 -12.04 -10.59
N MET A 159 3.64 -11.86 -11.28
CA MET A 159 2.46 -11.17 -10.75
C MET A 159 1.31 -12.15 -10.58
N VAL A 160 0.65 -12.11 -9.43
CA VAL A 160 -0.63 -12.79 -9.18
C VAL A 160 -1.71 -11.73 -9.01
N VAL A 161 -2.81 -11.89 -9.74
CA VAL A 161 -3.97 -11.00 -9.67
C VAL A 161 -5.25 -11.85 -9.80
N PRO A 162 -6.21 -11.74 -8.87
CA PRO A 162 -7.46 -12.46 -9.00
C PRO A 162 -8.23 -11.96 -10.23
N ALA A 163 -8.97 -12.87 -10.87
CA ALA A 163 -9.84 -12.55 -11.99
C ALA A 163 -11.31 -12.82 -11.66
N PRO A 164 -11.95 -12.05 -10.75
CA PRO A 164 -13.36 -12.22 -10.42
C PRO A 164 -14.21 -12.22 -11.70
N ASP A 165 -15.08 -13.21 -11.83
CA ASP A 165 -15.95 -13.41 -12.99
C ASP A 165 -15.14 -13.53 -14.31
N GLY A 166 -13.89 -13.97 -14.20
CA GLY A 166 -12.94 -14.13 -15.31
C GLY A 166 -12.39 -12.81 -15.87
N GLN A 167 -12.52 -11.70 -15.15
CA GLN A 167 -12.10 -10.37 -15.63
C GLN A 167 -10.87 -9.87 -14.88
N ILE A 168 -9.87 -9.38 -15.64
CA ILE A 168 -8.76 -8.59 -15.13
C ILE A 168 -8.83 -7.23 -15.81
N ALA A 169 -8.70 -6.15 -15.05
CA ALA A 169 -8.69 -4.81 -15.60
C ALA A 169 -7.57 -4.66 -16.65
N PRO A 170 -7.85 -4.21 -17.89
CA PRO A 170 -6.83 -4.07 -18.93
C PRO A 170 -5.65 -3.19 -18.51
N LEU A 171 -5.90 -2.15 -17.71
CA LEU A 171 -4.85 -1.28 -17.18
C LEU A 171 -3.84 -2.01 -16.30
N VAL A 172 -4.26 -3.02 -15.53
CA VAL A 172 -3.36 -3.82 -14.69
C VAL A 172 -2.41 -4.66 -15.56
N LEU A 173 -2.93 -5.29 -16.61
CA LEU A 173 -2.11 -6.06 -17.55
C LEU A 173 -1.18 -5.16 -18.37
N ALA A 174 -1.67 -3.99 -18.80
CA ALA A 174 -0.87 -2.98 -19.48
C ALA A 174 0.29 -2.50 -18.59
N ALA A 175 0.03 -2.18 -17.33
CA ALA A 175 1.05 -1.80 -16.36
C ALA A 175 2.07 -2.92 -16.11
N ALA A 176 1.62 -4.18 -16.06
CA ALA A 176 2.52 -5.33 -15.90
C ALA A 176 3.49 -5.45 -17.08
N ARG A 177 2.99 -5.33 -18.32
CA ARG A 177 3.81 -5.31 -19.53
C ARG A 177 4.80 -4.14 -19.52
N LEU A 178 4.32 -2.93 -19.23
CA LEU A 178 5.14 -1.73 -19.19
C LEU A 178 6.23 -1.84 -18.12
N ALA A 179 5.94 -2.39 -16.94
CA ALA A 179 6.91 -2.57 -15.86
C ALA A 179 7.86 -3.75 -16.07
N GLY A 180 7.61 -4.60 -17.07
CA GLY A 180 8.46 -5.74 -17.42
C GLY A 180 8.18 -7.01 -16.63
N VAL A 181 7.01 -7.19 -16.04
CA VAL A 181 6.61 -8.44 -15.38
C VAL A 181 6.74 -9.61 -16.35
N ASP A 182 7.34 -10.73 -15.91
CA ASP A 182 7.69 -11.87 -16.77
C ASP A 182 6.55 -12.91 -16.84
N GLU A 183 5.81 -13.08 -15.74
CA GLU A 183 4.72 -14.05 -15.63
C GLU A 183 3.52 -13.44 -14.92
N VAL A 184 2.31 -13.68 -15.43
CA VAL A 184 1.06 -13.21 -14.80
C VAL A 184 0.11 -14.38 -14.61
N TYR A 185 -0.45 -14.52 -13.41
CA TYR A 185 -1.37 -15.61 -13.07
C TYR A 185 -2.70 -15.09 -12.50
N ARG A 186 -3.82 -15.70 -12.91
CA ARG A 186 -5.21 -15.31 -12.60
C ARG A 186 -5.69 -15.75 -11.20
N VAL A 187 -4.86 -15.55 -10.19
CA VAL A 187 -5.11 -16.05 -8.83
C VAL A 187 -4.91 -14.95 -7.81
N GLY A 188 -5.75 -14.91 -6.77
CA GLY A 188 -5.61 -13.99 -5.65
C GLY A 188 -5.73 -14.69 -4.29
N GLY A 189 -5.96 -13.90 -3.24
CA GLY A 189 -6.18 -14.41 -1.88
C GLY A 189 -5.00 -15.17 -1.28
N ALA A 190 -5.27 -15.92 -0.22
CA ALA A 190 -4.28 -16.74 0.48
C ALA A 190 -3.72 -17.86 -0.41
N GLN A 191 -4.53 -18.39 -1.34
CA GLN A 191 -4.14 -19.44 -2.27
C GLN A 191 -3.04 -18.98 -3.24
N ALA A 192 -3.09 -17.73 -3.71
CA ALA A 192 -2.03 -17.18 -4.55
C ALA A 192 -0.71 -16.98 -3.80
N VAL A 193 -0.79 -16.49 -2.55
CA VAL A 193 0.40 -16.36 -1.68
C VAL A 193 1.02 -17.73 -1.40
N ALA A 194 0.19 -18.74 -1.13
CA ALA A 194 0.64 -20.11 -0.93
C ALA A 194 1.30 -20.69 -2.20
N ALA A 195 0.71 -20.46 -3.37
CA ALA A 195 1.25 -20.93 -4.65
C ALA A 195 2.62 -20.29 -4.96
N LEU A 196 2.77 -18.99 -4.70
CA LEU A 196 4.06 -18.31 -4.83
C LEU A 196 5.11 -18.84 -3.82
N ALA A 197 4.71 -19.14 -2.59
CA ALA A 197 5.65 -19.58 -1.55
C ALA A 197 6.09 -21.04 -1.68
N TYR A 198 5.18 -21.92 -2.08
CA TYR A 198 5.42 -23.37 -2.12
C TYR A 198 5.56 -23.94 -3.52
N GLY A 199 5.11 -23.20 -4.53
CA GLY A 199 5.02 -23.67 -5.90
C GLY A 199 3.81 -24.59 -6.13
N THR A 200 3.43 -24.70 -7.39
CA THR A 200 2.47 -25.66 -7.93
C THR A 200 3.03 -26.24 -9.23
N GLN A 201 2.24 -27.05 -9.94
CA GLN A 201 2.60 -27.61 -11.25
C GLN A 201 2.78 -26.49 -12.30
N THR A 202 2.00 -25.40 -12.20
CA THR A 202 2.05 -24.26 -13.13
C THR A 202 2.88 -23.07 -12.61
N ILE A 203 2.92 -22.85 -11.29
CA ILE A 203 3.58 -21.69 -10.68
C ILE A 203 4.83 -22.16 -9.95
N ALA A 204 6.02 -21.88 -10.50
CA ALA A 204 7.26 -22.13 -9.76
C ALA A 204 7.38 -21.14 -8.58
N PRO A 205 7.89 -21.60 -7.40
CA PRO A 205 7.98 -20.75 -6.22
C PRO A 205 8.92 -19.56 -6.43
N VAL A 206 8.77 -18.54 -5.58
CA VAL A 206 9.59 -17.32 -5.57
C VAL A 206 10.34 -17.18 -4.24
N ASP A 207 11.35 -16.33 -4.17
CA ASP A 207 12.15 -16.12 -2.95
C ASP A 207 11.55 -15.07 -2.02
N LYS A 208 10.81 -14.09 -2.58
CA LYS A 208 10.15 -13.02 -1.84
C LYS A 208 8.78 -12.71 -2.42
N ILE A 209 7.80 -12.43 -1.56
CA ILE A 209 6.46 -11.98 -1.95
C ILE A 209 6.24 -10.56 -1.45
N VAL A 210 5.81 -9.66 -2.34
CA VAL A 210 5.51 -8.26 -2.02
C VAL A 210 4.12 -7.86 -2.50
N GLY A 211 3.61 -6.74 -2.01
CA GLY A 211 2.33 -6.17 -2.40
C GLY A 211 1.28 -6.28 -1.31
N PRO A 212 0.45 -5.24 -1.13
CA PRO A 212 -0.60 -5.21 -0.12
C PRO A 212 -1.77 -6.11 -0.52
N GLY A 213 -2.56 -6.53 0.45
CA GLY A 213 -3.77 -7.30 0.21
C GLY A 213 -4.67 -7.30 1.43
N ASN A 214 -5.84 -7.92 1.29
CA ASN A 214 -6.80 -8.01 2.39
C ASN A 214 -6.30 -8.88 3.56
N ALA A 215 -7.12 -8.96 4.61
CA ALA A 215 -6.91 -9.79 5.79
C ALA A 215 -6.39 -11.22 5.51
N TYR A 216 -6.90 -11.91 4.48
CA TYR A 216 -6.48 -13.28 4.14
C TYR A 216 -5.08 -13.32 3.54
N VAL A 217 -4.75 -12.34 2.69
CA VAL A 217 -3.41 -12.18 2.09
C VAL A 217 -2.39 -11.81 3.15
N ALA A 218 -2.72 -10.87 4.04
CA ALA A 218 -1.89 -10.46 5.16
C ALA A 218 -1.58 -11.66 6.09
N ALA A 219 -2.62 -12.43 6.47
CA ALA A 219 -2.46 -13.64 7.26
C ALA A 219 -1.63 -14.72 6.52
N ALA A 220 -1.81 -14.88 5.21
CA ALA A 220 -1.04 -15.84 4.42
C ALA A 220 0.43 -15.46 4.35
N LYS A 221 0.76 -14.19 4.05
CA LYS A 221 2.13 -13.65 4.05
C LYS A 221 2.81 -13.89 5.40
N ARG A 222 2.10 -13.65 6.50
CA ARG A 222 2.59 -13.94 7.85
C ARG A 222 2.91 -15.42 8.07
N GLN A 223 2.07 -16.33 7.57
CA GLN A 223 2.25 -17.77 7.75
C GLN A 223 3.32 -18.38 6.83
N VAL A 224 3.63 -17.76 5.70
CA VAL A 224 4.70 -18.22 4.78
C VAL A 224 6.05 -17.54 5.03
N PHE A 225 6.09 -16.50 5.87
CA PHE A 225 7.33 -15.83 6.25
C PHE A 225 8.33 -16.81 6.87
N GLY A 226 9.59 -16.76 6.40
CA GLY A 226 10.66 -17.70 6.77
C GLY A 226 10.83 -18.84 5.78
N LYS A 227 9.78 -19.20 5.02
CA LYS A 227 9.91 -20.00 3.79
C LYS A 227 10.27 -19.12 2.60
N VAL A 228 9.64 -17.95 2.52
CA VAL A 228 9.96 -16.86 1.61
C VAL A 228 10.11 -15.56 2.40
N GLY A 229 10.82 -14.60 1.82
CA GLY A 229 10.78 -13.22 2.31
C GLY A 229 9.40 -12.61 2.07
N ILE A 230 9.02 -11.67 2.93
CA ILE A 230 7.90 -10.75 2.66
C ILE A 230 8.40 -9.31 2.81
N ASP A 231 7.74 -8.35 2.18
CA ASP A 231 7.88 -6.92 2.45
C ASP A 231 7.40 -6.58 3.88
N MET A 232 6.09 -6.68 4.11
CA MET A 232 5.41 -6.35 5.36
C MET A 232 4.02 -7.01 5.40
N VAL A 233 3.43 -7.04 6.60
CA VAL A 233 2.01 -7.37 6.78
C VAL A 233 1.24 -6.06 6.69
N ALA A 234 0.45 -5.91 5.63
CA ALA A 234 -0.35 -4.71 5.42
C ALA A 234 -1.52 -4.67 6.41
N GLY A 235 -1.68 -3.53 7.08
CA GLY A 235 -2.91 -3.15 7.77
C GLY A 235 -3.75 -2.19 6.91
N PRO A 236 -4.82 -1.62 7.47
CA PRO A 236 -5.59 -0.58 6.80
C PRO A 236 -4.74 0.66 6.54
N SER A 237 -4.98 1.28 5.38
CA SER A 237 -4.26 2.47 4.92
C SER A 237 -4.69 3.72 5.70
N GLU A 238 -3.77 4.68 5.84
CA GLU A 238 -3.96 5.84 6.73
C GLU A 238 -3.20 7.10 6.33
N VAL A 239 -3.90 8.25 6.39
CA VAL A 239 -3.30 9.59 6.22
C VAL A 239 -3.42 10.40 7.51
N LEU A 240 -2.35 11.09 7.86
CA LEU A 240 -2.35 12.15 8.87
C LEU A 240 -1.95 13.47 8.21
N ILE A 241 -2.79 14.48 8.37
CA ILE A 241 -2.53 15.83 7.89
C ILE A 241 -2.26 16.74 9.09
N LEU A 242 -1.07 17.31 9.17
CA LEU A 242 -0.75 18.45 10.02
C LEU A 242 -1.05 19.74 9.27
N ALA A 243 -1.98 20.56 9.76
CA ALA A 243 -2.37 21.80 9.09
C ALA A 243 -2.50 22.97 10.07
N ASP A 244 -1.89 24.12 9.75
CA ASP A 244 -2.08 25.37 10.51
C ASP A 244 -3.35 26.10 10.08
N GLY A 245 -3.73 27.13 10.85
CA GLY A 245 -4.92 27.93 10.57
C GLY A 245 -4.96 28.66 9.22
N GLU A 246 -3.86 28.71 8.45
CA GLU A 246 -3.81 29.33 7.12
C GLU A 246 -4.06 28.32 5.99
N ALA A 247 -4.10 27.02 6.29
CA ALA A 247 -4.35 25.97 5.30
C ALA A 247 -5.74 26.11 4.65
N ASN A 248 -5.85 25.71 3.37
CA ASN A 248 -7.11 25.75 2.65
C ASN A 248 -8.02 24.58 3.10
N PRO A 249 -9.18 24.83 3.74
CA PRO A 249 -10.03 23.77 4.27
C PRO A 249 -10.60 22.83 3.21
N ASP A 250 -10.80 23.32 1.97
CA ASP A 250 -11.30 22.48 0.88
C ASP A 250 -10.20 21.51 0.39
N TRP A 251 -8.94 21.92 0.40
CA TRP A 251 -7.83 21.04 -0.01
C TRP A 251 -7.58 19.96 1.03
N ILE A 252 -7.51 20.34 2.31
CA ILE A 252 -7.41 19.37 3.41
C ILE A 252 -8.57 18.37 3.38
N ALA A 253 -9.80 18.83 3.15
CA ALA A 253 -10.94 17.93 3.04
C ALA A 253 -10.85 16.97 1.85
N ALA A 254 -10.32 17.43 0.71
CA ALA A 254 -10.09 16.58 -0.46
C ALA A 254 -9.05 15.49 -0.17
N ASP A 255 -7.93 15.84 0.48
CA ASP A 255 -6.86 14.89 0.81
C ASP A 255 -7.32 13.85 1.86
N LEU A 256 -8.07 14.28 2.89
CA LEU A 256 -8.70 13.35 3.84
C LEU A 256 -9.64 12.36 3.14
N LEU A 257 -10.41 12.84 2.15
CA LEU A 257 -11.37 12.03 1.42
C LEU A 257 -10.73 11.13 0.37
N ALA A 258 -9.60 11.55 -0.22
CA ALA A 258 -8.80 10.73 -1.11
C ALA A 258 -8.37 9.44 -0.42
N GLN A 259 -7.85 9.53 0.81
CA GLN A 259 -7.55 8.35 1.63
C GLN A 259 -8.82 7.57 2.02
N ALA A 260 -9.88 8.26 2.45
CA ALA A 260 -11.10 7.62 2.97
C ALA A 260 -11.84 6.80 1.90
N GLU A 261 -11.74 7.16 0.63
CA GLU A 261 -12.40 6.41 -0.44
C GLU A 261 -11.73 5.07 -0.78
N HIS A 262 -10.51 4.80 -0.30
CA HIS A 262 -9.81 3.54 -0.56
C HIS A 262 -10.59 2.33 -0.01
N ASP A 263 -10.90 2.33 1.29
CA ASP A 263 -11.53 1.23 2.00
C ASP A 263 -12.36 1.76 3.19
N THR A 264 -13.41 1.05 3.57
CA THR A 264 -14.23 1.41 4.75
C THR A 264 -13.44 1.42 6.05
N ALA A 265 -12.31 0.70 6.13
CA ALA A 265 -11.40 0.65 7.26
C ALA A 265 -10.24 1.66 7.16
N ALA A 266 -10.14 2.43 6.08
CA ALA A 266 -9.14 3.48 5.94
C ALA A 266 -9.34 4.55 7.03
N GLN A 267 -8.26 5.22 7.41
CA GLN A 267 -8.28 6.24 8.47
C GLN A 267 -7.68 7.57 7.98
N SER A 268 -8.44 8.65 8.15
CA SER A 268 -7.99 10.00 7.82
C SER A 268 -7.99 10.87 9.08
N ILE A 269 -6.85 11.47 9.40
CA ILE A 269 -6.64 12.21 10.64
C ILE A 269 -6.22 13.64 10.31
N LEU A 270 -6.95 14.62 10.81
CA LEU A 270 -6.51 16.02 10.83
C LEU A 270 -5.93 16.36 12.21
N VAL A 271 -4.73 16.92 12.24
CA VAL A 271 -4.14 17.55 13.42
C VAL A 271 -3.94 19.03 13.13
N THR A 272 -4.56 19.90 13.94
CA THR A 272 -4.50 21.36 13.71
C THR A 272 -4.48 22.13 15.02
N ASP A 273 -3.86 23.31 15.00
CA ASP A 273 -3.89 24.31 16.08
C ASP A 273 -5.06 25.30 15.96
N SER A 274 -5.88 25.17 14.90
CA SER A 274 -6.99 26.07 14.61
C SER A 274 -8.35 25.38 14.74
N PRO A 275 -9.11 25.67 15.81
CA PRO A 275 -10.50 25.21 15.93
C PRO A 275 -11.37 25.65 14.73
N ALA A 276 -11.11 26.85 14.20
CA ALA A 276 -11.83 27.37 13.05
C ALA A 276 -11.56 26.54 11.78
N LEU A 277 -10.30 26.15 11.53
CA LEU A 277 -9.95 25.27 10.41
C LEU A 277 -10.64 23.91 10.56
N ALA A 278 -10.57 23.31 11.76
CA ALA A 278 -11.20 22.01 12.02
C ALA A 278 -12.69 21.99 11.67
N GLU A 279 -13.44 23.03 12.03
CA GLU A 279 -14.85 23.14 11.66
C GLU A 279 -15.06 23.38 10.16
N GLN A 280 -14.20 24.17 9.53
CA GLN A 280 -14.29 24.46 8.09
C GLN A 280 -14.02 23.20 7.27
N VAL A 281 -13.02 22.41 7.64
CA VAL A 281 -12.69 21.12 7.02
C VAL A 281 -13.84 20.14 7.17
N GLU A 282 -14.41 20.00 8.38
CA GLU A 282 -15.55 19.10 8.59
C GLU A 282 -16.75 19.47 7.69
N ARG A 283 -17.05 20.77 7.56
CA ARG A 283 -18.08 21.24 6.62
C ARG A 283 -17.71 20.96 5.16
N ALA A 284 -16.43 21.06 4.80
CA ALA A 284 -15.96 20.79 3.44
C ALA A 284 -16.06 19.29 3.10
N VAL A 285 -15.69 18.42 4.03
CA VAL A 285 -15.85 16.97 3.92
C VAL A 285 -17.31 16.61 3.63
N GLU A 286 -18.26 17.13 4.42
CA GLU A 286 -19.69 16.84 4.20
C GLU A 286 -20.21 17.35 2.84
N ARG A 287 -19.72 18.51 2.37
CA ARG A 287 -20.06 19.02 1.03
C ARG A 287 -19.54 18.10 -0.08
N MET A 288 -18.29 17.65 0.02
CA MET A 288 -17.67 16.80 -1.00
C MET A 288 -18.25 15.38 -1.02
N LEU A 289 -18.59 14.83 0.15
CA LEU A 289 -19.30 13.55 0.28
C LEU A 289 -20.68 13.53 -0.40
N ALA A 290 -21.25 14.69 -0.74
CA ALA A 290 -22.50 14.77 -1.51
C ALA A 290 -22.31 14.49 -3.01
N THR A 291 -21.10 14.60 -3.54
CA THR A 291 -20.81 14.49 -4.98
C THR A 291 -19.81 13.39 -5.33
N LEU A 292 -19.07 12.85 -4.35
CA LEU A 292 -18.07 11.81 -4.60
C LEU A 292 -18.69 10.49 -5.11
N PRO A 293 -18.16 9.90 -6.19
CA PRO A 293 -18.66 8.61 -6.71
C PRO A 293 -18.61 7.47 -5.69
N ARG A 294 -17.57 7.44 -4.84
CA ARG A 294 -17.38 6.44 -3.77
C ARG A 294 -17.82 6.94 -2.39
N ALA A 295 -18.76 7.88 -2.33
CA ALA A 295 -19.18 8.54 -1.09
C ALA A 295 -19.61 7.58 0.03
N GLU A 296 -20.23 6.44 -0.28
CA GLU A 296 -20.64 5.47 0.76
C GLU A 296 -19.44 4.86 1.50
N ILE A 297 -18.35 4.54 0.76
CA ILE A 297 -17.12 4.00 1.35
C ILE A 297 -16.41 5.10 2.16
N ALA A 298 -16.22 6.27 1.55
CA ALA A 298 -15.55 7.40 2.19
C ALA A 298 -16.31 7.89 3.43
N ARG A 299 -17.64 7.92 3.39
CA ARG A 299 -18.48 8.29 4.53
C ARG A 299 -18.38 7.28 5.66
N ALA A 300 -18.34 5.97 5.37
CA ALA A 300 -18.13 4.95 6.39
C ALA A 300 -16.76 5.09 7.05
N SER A 301 -15.69 5.19 6.26
CA SER A 301 -14.32 5.43 6.74
C SER A 301 -14.23 6.69 7.60
N TRP A 302 -14.71 7.83 7.11
CA TRP A 302 -14.68 9.10 7.85
C TRP A 302 -15.49 9.06 9.14
N ARG A 303 -16.67 8.43 9.12
CA ARG A 303 -17.54 8.32 10.30
C ARG A 303 -16.93 7.43 11.37
N ASP A 304 -16.36 6.29 10.99
CA ASP A 304 -15.96 5.22 11.93
C ASP A 304 -14.51 5.36 12.37
N HIS A 305 -13.65 5.95 11.54
CA HIS A 305 -12.20 6.01 11.75
C HIS A 305 -11.59 7.40 11.59
N GLY A 306 -12.33 8.35 10.99
CA GLY A 306 -11.88 9.73 10.86
C GLY A 306 -11.66 10.39 12.22
N ALA A 307 -10.65 11.26 12.31
CA ALA A 307 -10.34 11.96 13.55
C ALA A 307 -9.88 13.41 13.31
N ILE A 308 -10.21 14.28 14.25
CA ILE A 308 -9.69 15.64 14.35
C ILE A 308 -9.05 15.80 15.73
N ILE A 309 -7.77 16.15 15.75
CA ILE A 309 -6.98 16.36 16.97
C ILE A 309 -6.60 17.84 17.05
N LEU A 310 -7.09 18.52 18.08
CA LEU A 310 -6.74 19.91 18.39
C LEU A 310 -5.54 19.99 19.31
N VAL A 311 -4.53 20.75 18.88
CA VAL A 311 -3.30 21.05 19.62
C VAL A 311 -3.23 22.55 19.90
N ASP A 312 -2.42 22.96 20.88
CA ASP A 312 -2.19 24.39 21.13
C ASP A 312 -1.22 25.01 20.12
N ASP A 313 -0.28 24.20 19.63
CA ASP A 313 0.70 24.56 18.61
C ASP A 313 1.10 23.31 17.81
N LEU A 314 1.38 23.47 16.51
CA LEU A 314 1.77 22.35 15.65
C LEU A 314 3.12 21.73 16.04
N ALA A 315 4.02 22.48 16.66
CA ALA A 315 5.31 21.96 17.11
C ALA A 315 5.16 20.91 18.23
N ALA A 316 4.13 21.04 19.07
CA ALA A 316 3.73 20.09 20.10
C ALA A 316 2.97 18.88 19.54
N ALA A 317 2.52 18.94 18.27
CA ALA A 317 1.91 17.81 17.59
C ALA A 317 2.92 16.76 17.11
N VAL A 318 4.20 17.11 16.91
CA VAL A 318 5.22 16.17 16.40
C VAL A 318 5.32 14.88 17.24
N PRO A 319 5.37 14.91 18.58
CA PRO A 319 5.32 13.69 19.39
C PRO A 319 4.03 12.88 19.22
N LEU A 320 2.90 13.52 18.87
CA LEU A 320 1.65 12.83 18.57
C LEU A 320 1.72 12.15 17.20
N VAL A 321 2.30 12.80 16.19
CA VAL A 321 2.56 12.21 14.87
C VAL A 321 3.47 11.00 14.99
N ASP A 322 4.59 11.12 15.71
CA ASP A 322 5.49 9.99 15.98
C ASP A 322 4.79 8.85 16.72
N ARG A 323 3.85 9.22 17.61
CA ARG A 323 3.00 8.25 18.28
C ARG A 323 1.95 7.69 17.36
N VAL A 324 1.43 8.35 16.32
CA VAL A 324 0.54 7.73 15.33
C VAL A 324 1.34 6.81 14.40
N ALA A 325 2.51 7.28 13.97
CA ALA A 325 3.38 6.65 12.98
C ALA A 325 2.63 6.31 11.66
N PRO A 326 2.06 7.34 11.00
CA PRO A 326 1.19 7.14 9.85
C PRO A 326 1.92 6.57 8.64
N GLU A 327 1.17 5.89 7.77
CA GLU A 327 1.61 5.51 6.43
C GLU A 327 1.95 6.78 5.61
N HIS A 328 1.00 7.71 5.53
CA HIS A 328 1.16 9.00 4.86
C HIS A 328 1.06 10.17 5.84
N LEU A 329 2.04 11.08 5.79
CA LEU A 329 2.03 12.33 6.54
C LEU A 329 2.04 13.52 5.60
N GLU A 330 1.00 14.34 5.62
CA GLU A 330 1.01 15.64 4.96
C GLU A 330 1.27 16.76 5.97
N ILE A 331 2.04 17.76 5.57
CA ILE A 331 2.33 18.95 6.39
C ILE A 331 2.01 20.21 5.59
N HIS A 332 0.85 20.79 5.90
CA HIS A 332 0.33 22.05 5.38
C HIS A 332 0.59 23.16 6.40
N SER A 333 1.80 23.71 6.40
CA SER A 333 2.15 24.82 7.28
C SER A 333 3.21 25.74 6.68
N VAL A 334 3.26 26.99 7.14
CA VAL A 334 4.33 27.94 6.81
C VAL A 334 5.72 27.39 7.16
N ASP A 335 5.85 26.66 8.28
CA ASP A 335 7.10 26.07 8.77
C ASP A 335 7.21 24.55 8.48
N ALA A 336 6.59 24.07 7.39
CA ALA A 336 6.44 22.63 7.11
C ALA A 336 7.76 21.85 7.12
N GLU A 337 8.84 22.39 6.55
CA GLU A 337 10.17 21.77 6.53
C GLU A 337 10.75 21.58 7.94
N ALA A 338 10.56 22.58 8.82
CA ALA A 338 11.05 22.52 10.20
C ALA A 338 10.28 21.49 11.04
N LEU A 339 8.98 21.34 10.77
CA LEU A 339 8.16 20.28 11.37
C LEU A 339 8.60 18.90 10.84
N ALA A 340 8.74 18.75 9.52
CA ALA A 340 9.16 17.50 8.88
C ALA A 340 10.49 16.98 9.43
N ALA A 341 11.47 17.87 9.61
CA ALA A 341 12.80 17.52 10.12
C ALA A 341 12.79 16.95 11.55
N ARG A 342 11.71 17.15 12.31
CA ARG A 342 11.55 16.64 13.69
C ARG A 342 10.75 15.35 13.76
N VAL A 343 10.01 15.00 12.71
CA VAL A 343 9.23 13.76 12.63
C VAL A 343 10.19 12.59 12.44
N ARG A 344 9.97 11.52 13.21
CA ARG A 344 10.78 10.30 13.20
C ARG A 344 10.03 9.11 12.62
N HIS A 345 8.70 9.11 12.70
CA HIS A 345 7.88 7.98 12.28
C HIS A 345 6.79 8.45 11.31
N ALA A 346 7.05 8.23 10.01
CA ALA A 346 6.09 8.34 8.92
C ALA A 346 6.58 7.43 7.77
N GLY A 347 5.66 6.80 7.03
CA GLY A 347 6.03 6.05 5.84
C GLY A 347 6.54 6.97 4.74
N ALA A 348 5.73 7.95 4.35
CA ALA A 348 6.08 9.04 3.45
C ALA A 348 5.66 10.39 4.04
N ILE A 349 6.43 11.44 3.74
CA ILE A 349 6.14 12.82 4.17
C ILE A 349 5.95 13.69 2.93
N PHE A 350 4.81 14.36 2.87
CA PHE A 350 4.43 15.30 1.83
C PHE A 350 4.43 16.73 2.38
N ILE A 351 5.24 17.60 1.78
CA ILE A 351 5.56 18.91 2.34
C ILE A 351 4.89 20.01 1.49
N GLY A 352 4.06 20.82 2.14
CA GLY A 352 3.41 21.99 1.55
C GLY A 352 2.12 21.71 0.77
N ALA A 353 1.39 22.78 0.49
CA ALA A 353 0.01 22.72 -0.01
C ALA A 353 -0.16 22.19 -1.44
N TYR A 354 0.92 22.02 -2.20
CA TYR A 354 0.89 21.53 -3.59
C TYR A 354 1.39 20.10 -3.72
N THR A 355 1.51 19.38 -2.61
CA THR A 355 2.04 18.02 -2.57
C THR A 355 1.00 17.08 -1.95
N PRO A 356 -0.19 16.90 -2.55
CA PRO A 356 -1.17 15.96 -2.01
C PRO A 356 -0.65 14.52 -2.12
N GLU A 357 -1.06 13.63 -1.22
CA GLU A 357 -0.69 12.21 -1.18
C GLU A 357 -0.83 11.51 -2.54
N ALA A 358 -1.89 11.85 -3.29
CA ALA A 358 -2.15 11.32 -4.63
C ALA A 358 -0.96 11.50 -5.59
N ILE A 359 -0.15 12.55 -5.45
CA ILE A 359 1.07 12.69 -6.24
C ILE A 359 2.05 11.55 -5.92
N GLY A 360 2.24 11.20 -4.65
CA GLY A 360 3.05 10.06 -4.21
C GLY A 360 2.56 8.72 -4.75
N ASP A 361 1.25 8.53 -4.77
CA ASP A 361 0.62 7.29 -5.26
C ASP A 361 0.85 6.99 -6.74
N TYR A 362 0.97 8.03 -7.55
CA TYR A 362 0.99 7.88 -9.00
C TYR A 362 2.31 8.30 -9.63
N VAL A 363 2.77 9.53 -9.38
CA VAL A 363 3.79 10.16 -10.23
C VAL A 363 4.95 10.79 -9.48
N GLY A 364 4.97 10.83 -8.15
CA GLY A 364 6.04 11.45 -7.37
C GLY A 364 7.40 10.81 -7.66
N GLY A 365 7.40 9.47 -7.73
CA GLY A 365 8.56 8.60 -7.96
C GLY A 365 8.94 7.79 -6.73
N THR A 366 8.55 8.26 -5.53
CA THR A 366 8.58 7.50 -4.28
C THR A 366 7.65 6.29 -4.36
N ASN A 367 7.90 5.27 -3.54
CA ASN A 367 7.05 4.08 -3.48
C ASN A 367 5.84 4.32 -2.58
N HIS A 368 4.64 3.92 -3.03
CA HIS A 368 3.43 3.98 -2.21
C HIS A 368 3.09 2.68 -1.46
N VAL A 369 3.90 1.63 -1.63
CA VAL A 369 3.79 0.44 -0.80
C VAL A 369 4.48 0.74 0.52
N LEU A 370 3.70 1.28 1.45
CA LEU A 370 4.19 1.93 2.65
C LEU A 370 3.75 1.23 3.94
N PRO A 371 4.47 1.46 5.04
CA PRO A 371 4.18 0.82 6.31
C PRO A 371 2.90 1.39 6.96
N THR A 372 1.88 0.53 7.05
CA THR A 372 0.56 0.82 7.65
C THR A 372 0.45 0.37 9.11
N ALA A 373 -0.65 0.73 9.77
CA ALA A 373 -0.99 0.30 11.12
C ALA A 373 0.18 0.52 12.11
N ARG A 374 0.79 1.72 12.04
CA ARG A 374 1.89 2.15 12.92
C ARG A 374 3.23 1.44 12.68
N SER A 375 3.35 0.63 11.63
CA SER A 375 4.58 -0.10 11.32
C SER A 375 5.73 0.83 10.87
N ALA A 376 5.44 2.10 10.50
CA ALA A 376 6.45 3.12 10.23
C ALA A 376 7.42 3.38 11.41
N ARG A 377 7.10 2.85 12.60
CA ARG A 377 8.01 2.83 13.76
C ARG A 377 9.24 1.94 13.57
N PHE A 378 9.17 0.94 12.71
CA PHE A 378 10.20 -0.10 12.58
C PHE A 378 10.40 -0.63 11.15
N SER A 379 9.61 -0.19 10.18
CA SER A 379 9.78 -0.54 8.76
C SER A 379 9.77 0.70 7.87
N SER A 380 10.27 0.52 6.64
CA SER A 380 10.26 1.52 5.57
C SER A 380 9.31 1.07 4.45
N GLY A 381 9.00 1.99 3.54
CA GLY A 381 8.39 1.62 2.26
C GLY A 381 9.27 0.67 1.44
N LEU A 382 8.65 0.05 0.43
CA LEU A 382 9.29 -0.94 -0.45
C LEU A 382 10.50 -0.41 -1.21
#